data_AF-A0A4Y3S1L7-F1
#
_entry.id   AF-A0A4Y3S1L7-F1
#
_cell.length_a   1.000
_cell.length_b   1.000
_cell.length_c   1.000
_cell.angle_alpha   90.00
_cell.angle_beta   90.00
_cell.angle_gamma   90.00
#
_symmetry.space_group_name_H-M   'P 1'
#
loop_
_entity.id
_entity.type
_entity.pdbx_description
1 polymer ?
#
loop_
_entity_poly.entity_id
_entity_poly.type
_entity_poly.pdbx_seq_one_letter_code
_entity_poly.pdbx_strand_id
1 'polypeptide(L)' 'MHIARAEVLISEAVEAPEVGANCALTGGVWWSYYDETEVRSASGLDIDHLVSARATA' A
#
# COMPACT_ATOMS: atom_id res chain seq x y z
N MET A 1 -15.46 -9.44 5.87
CA MET A 1 -14.43 -8.43 6.18
C MET A 1 -14.41 -7.45 5.02
N HIS A 2 -14.85 -6.22 5.23
CA HIS A 2 -14.68 -5.15 4.23
C HIS A 2 -13.76 -4.12 4.85
N ILE A 3 -12.49 -4.18 4.46
CA ILE A 3 -11.50 -3.14 4.76
C ILE A 3 -11.49 -2.20 3.56
N ALA A 4 -11.49 -0.89 3.79
CA ALA A 4 -11.46 0.10 2.72
C ALA A 4 -10.03 0.28 2.17
N ARG A 5 -9.89 0.61 0.88
CA ARG A 5 -8.58 0.84 0.24
C ARG A 5 -7.68 1.80 1.04
N ALA A 6 -8.25 2.90 1.52
CA ALA A 6 -7.51 3.89 2.30
C ALA A 6 -6.95 3.30 3.61
N GLU A 7 -7.68 2.38 4.25
CA GLU A 7 -7.24 1.75 5.51
C GLU A 7 -6.01 0.87 5.27
N VAL A 8 -6.03 0.07 4.20
CA VAL A 8 -4.87 -0.75 3.81
C VAL A 8 -3.65 0.14 3.51
N LEU A 9 -3.85 1.19 2.69
CA LEU A 9 -2.78 2.10 2.33
C LEU A 9 -2.16 2.81 3.54
N ILE A 10 -2.94 3.15 4.55
CA ILE A 10 -2.41 3.72 5.80
C ILE A 10 -1.65 2.64 6.60
N SER A 11 -2.19 1.42 6.68
CA SER A 11 -1.59 0.36 7.49
C SER A 11 -0.30 -0.23 6.92
N GLU A 12 -0.14 -0.22 5.61
CA GLU A 12 1.01 -0.83 4.91
C GLU A 12 2.09 0.21 4.53
N ALA A 13 1.86 1.49 4.83
CA ALA A 13 2.85 2.53 4.58
C ALA A 13 4.06 2.38 5.51
N VAL A 14 5.26 2.51 4.95
CA VAL A 14 6.52 2.64 5.70
C VAL A 14 6.53 3.99 6.43
N GLU A 15 6.17 5.06 5.71
CA GLU A 15 5.91 6.36 6.29
C GLU A 15 4.44 6.71 6.07
N ALA A 16 3.72 7.01 7.16
CA ALA A 16 2.29 7.23 7.11
C ALA A 16 1.93 8.46 6.24
N PRO A 17 0.92 8.36 5.36
CA PRO A 17 0.38 9.51 4.66
C PRO A 17 -0.47 10.40 5.59
N GLU A 18 -0.64 11.66 5.21
CA GLU A 18 -1.63 12.54 5.82
C GLU A 18 -3.02 12.26 5.25
N VAL A 19 -4.05 12.32 6.11
CA VAL A 19 -5.46 12.18 5.72
C VAL A 19 -6.12 13.55 5.69
N GLY A 20 -6.42 14.03 4.47
CA GLY A 20 -7.09 15.30 4.22
C GLY A 20 -8.61 15.20 4.11
N ALA A 21 -9.22 16.28 3.63
CA ALA A 21 -10.66 16.34 3.38
C ALA A 21 -11.10 15.23 2.40
N ASN A 22 -12.32 14.70 2.60
CA ASN A 22 -12.87 13.58 1.82
C ASN A 22 -11.95 12.33 1.82
N CYS A 23 -11.18 12.14 2.89
CA CYS A 23 -10.24 11.02 3.05
C CYS A 23 -9.14 10.98 1.98
N ALA A 24 -8.80 12.12 1.37
CA ALA A 24 -7.70 12.20 0.42
C ALA A 24 -6.37 11.92 1.13
N LEU A 25 -5.58 10.98 0.60
CA LEU A 25 -4.25 10.68 1.12
C LEU A 25 -3.20 11.51 0.39
N THR A 26 -2.31 12.17 1.14
CA THR A 26 -1.18 12.94 0.60
C THR A 26 0.13 12.54 1.29
N GLY A 27 1.24 12.60 0.55
CA GLY A 27 2.53 12.10 1.05
C GLY A 27 2.54 10.59 1.21
N GLY A 28 3.30 10.10 2.18
CA GLY A 28 3.49 8.68 2.49
C GLY A 28 4.57 8.01 1.64
N VAL A 29 5.07 6.88 2.15
CA VAL A 29 6.05 6.01 1.48
C VAL A 29 5.60 4.56 1.60
N TRP A 30 5.62 3.84 0.48
CA TRP A 30 5.32 2.42 0.42
C TRP A 30 6.49 1.68 -0.24
N TRP A 31 6.72 0.45 0.14
CA TRP A 31 7.74 -0.40 -0.48
C TRP A 31 7.12 -1.27 -1.57
N SER A 32 7.67 -1.23 -2.79
CA SER A 32 7.29 -2.15 -3.88
C SER A 32 8.06 -3.46 -3.72
N TYR A 33 7.35 -4.55 -3.44
CA TYR A 33 7.93 -5.90 -3.42
C TYR A 33 8.36 -6.38 -4.82
N TYR A 34 7.76 -5.84 -5.88
CA TYR A 34 8.03 -6.24 -7.26
C TYR A 34 9.28 -5.58 -7.83
N ASP A 35 9.47 -4.29 -7.49
CA ASP A 35 10.50 -3.45 -8.09
C ASP A 35 11.64 -3.11 -7.12
N GLU A 36 11.54 -3.57 -5.86
CA GLU A 36 12.52 -3.34 -4.79
C GLU A 36 12.85 -1.84 -4.59
N THR A 37 11.83 -0.99 -4.65
CA THR A 37 11.96 0.46 -4.51
C THR A 37 10.84 1.09 -3.70
N GLU A 38 11.07 2.29 -3.19
CA GLU A 38 10.04 3.14 -2.59
C GLU A 38 9.13 3.76 -3.65
N VAL A 39 7.83 3.79 -3.34
CA VAL A 39 6.78 4.48 -4.08
C VAL A 39 6.23 5.59 -3.18
N ARG A 40 6.07 6.80 -3.75
CA ARG A 40 5.61 8.00 -3.01
C ARG A 40 4.24 8.53 -3.47
N SER A 41 3.57 7.81 -4.37
CA SER A 41 2.27 8.21 -4.91
C SER A 41 1.19 7.20 -4.55
N ALA A 42 0.31 7.58 -3.61
CA ALA A 42 -0.80 6.74 -3.18
C ALA A 42 -1.79 6.39 -4.31
N SER A 43 -1.92 7.22 -5.34
CA SER A 43 -2.83 6.98 -6.46
C SER A 43 -2.37 5.90 -7.42
N GLY A 44 -1.06 5.61 -7.45
CA GLY A 44 -0.48 4.58 -8.31
C GLY A 44 -0.38 3.20 -7.67
N LEU A 45 -0.89 3.05 -6.44
CA LEU A 45 -0.84 1.80 -5.69
C LEU A 45 -2.14 1.03 -5.82
N ASP A 46 -2.02 -0.25 -6.16
CA ASP A 46 -3.09 -1.23 -6.11
C ASP A 46 -2.94 -2.12 -4.87
N ILE A 47 -4.05 -2.72 -4.43
CA ILE A 47 -4.05 -3.65 -3.30
C ILE A 47 -4.23 -5.05 -3.86
N ASP A 48 -3.19 -5.86 -3.70
CA ASP A 48 -3.16 -7.22 -4.20
C ASP A 48 -3.41 -8.23 -3.11
N HIS A 49 -4.08 -9.32 -3.49
CA HIS A 49 -4.25 -10.49 -2.66
C HIS A 49 -3.17 -11.52 -3.04
N LEU A 50 -1.99 -11.39 -2.43
CA LEU A 50 -0.86 -12.29 -2.72
C LEU A 50 -1.15 -13.71 -2.24
N VAL A 51 -0.86 -14.69 -3.09
CA VAL A 51 -0.91 -16.12 -2.78
C VAL A 51 0.50 -16.67 -2.85
N SER A 52 0.98 -17.29 -1.77
CA SER A 52 2.27 -17.94 -1.79
C SER A 52 2.21 -19.22 -2.63
N ALA A 53 3.17 -19.37 -3.55
CA ALA A 53 3.44 -20.66 -4.17
C ALA A 53 4.40 -21.44 -3.25
N ARG A 54 4.14 -22.73 -3.08
CA ARG A 54 5.03 -23.61 -2.33
C ARG A 54 6.35 -23.73 -3.08
N ALA A 55 7.44 -23.27 -2.45
CA ALA A 55 8.78 -23.60 -2.93
C ALA A 55 9.00 -25.10 -2.75
N THR A 56 9.03 -25.86 -3.84
CA THR A 56 9.61 -27.21 -3.84
C THR A 56 11.12 -27.06 -3.86
N ALA A 57 11.77 -27.55 -2.81
CA ALA A 57 13.22 -27.65 -2.70
C ALA A 57 13.80 -28.67 -3.68
#